data_AF-A0A0N8KG90-F1
#
_entry.id   AF-A0A0N8KG90-F1
#
_cell.length_a   1.000
_cell.length_b   1.000
_cell.length_c   1.000
_cell.angle_alpha   90.00
_cell.angle_beta   90.00
_cell.angle_gamma   90.00
#
_symmetry.space_group_name_H-M   'P 1'
#
loop_
_entity.id
_entity.type
_entity.pdbx_description
1 polymer ?
#
loop_
_entity_poly.entity_id
_entity_poly.type
_entity_poly.pdbx_seq_one_letter_code
_entity_poly.pdbx_strand_id
1 'polypeptide(L)'
;MDDLDALKSDWLGRIGAASDEAMLEELRVAALGKKGDISLRMRELGRMTPEERQVAGPALNALKDEVNSAIAAKKAALADAALDERLRAEWLDVTLPARHRRVGTIHPVSQVTEEVTAIFADMGFTVAEGPQIETDWYNFDALNIPGHHPARAEMDTFYMHRAEGDDRPPHVLRTHTSPVQIRHMEAHGAPCRVIAPGRVYRADYDQTHTPMFHQVEGLAIDRDISMANLKWTLEEFFSAYFGTKVKTRFRASHFPFTEPSAEVDIQCSWEGGTVKVGEGDDWLEVLGSGMVHPKVLEAAGVDPSQWQGFAFGMGIDRIGMLKYGIPDLRAFFDSDLRWLRHYGFSALEVPTVHAGM
;
A
#
# COMPACT_ATOMS: atom_id res chain seq x y z
N MET A 1 -27.25 -53.16 -56.69
CA MET A 1 -26.33 -52.09 -56.28
C MET A 1 -26.99 -50.73 -56.45
N ASP A 2 -27.65 -50.45 -57.59
CA ASP A 2 -28.40 -49.20 -57.84
C ASP A 2 -29.37 -48.74 -56.72
N ASP A 3 -30.05 -49.66 -56.05
CA ASP A 3 -30.99 -49.33 -54.95
C ASP A 3 -30.27 -48.84 -53.66
N LEU A 4 -29.05 -49.31 -53.40
CA LEU A 4 -28.25 -48.89 -52.24
C LEU A 4 -27.65 -47.50 -52.44
N ASP A 5 -27.23 -47.18 -53.67
CA ASP A 5 -26.70 -45.85 -54.00
C ASP A 5 -27.79 -44.77 -54.00
N ALA A 6 -29.00 -45.11 -54.47
CA ALA A 6 -30.16 -44.24 -54.35
C ALA A 6 -30.52 -43.98 -52.88
N LEU A 7 -30.54 -45.03 -52.05
CA LEU A 7 -30.80 -44.93 -50.61
C LEU A 7 -29.73 -44.10 -49.88
N LYS A 8 -28.45 -44.28 -50.23
CA LYS A 8 -27.34 -43.48 -49.73
C LYS A 8 -27.53 -42.00 -50.03
N SER A 9 -27.81 -41.67 -51.29
CA SER A 9 -28.00 -40.30 -51.74
C SER A 9 -29.17 -39.62 -51.02
N ASP A 10 -30.29 -40.31 -50.85
CA ASP A 10 -31.46 -39.81 -50.11
C ASP A 10 -31.13 -39.50 -48.65
N TRP A 11 -30.51 -40.43 -47.92
CA TRP A 11 -30.14 -40.20 -46.52
C TRP A 11 -29.10 -39.09 -46.35
N LEU A 12 -28.05 -39.07 -47.18
CA LEU A 12 -27.05 -38.00 -47.14
C LEU A 12 -27.68 -36.63 -47.46
N GLY A 13 -28.61 -36.57 -48.41
CA GLY A 13 -29.36 -35.35 -48.73
C GLY A 13 -30.22 -34.86 -47.56
N ARG A 14 -30.97 -35.76 -46.91
CA ARG A 14 -31.80 -35.42 -45.74
C ARG A 14 -30.96 -34.96 -44.55
N ILE A 15 -29.84 -35.64 -44.26
CA ILE A 15 -28.91 -35.26 -43.20
C ILE A 15 -28.28 -33.89 -43.51
N GLY A 16 -27.87 -33.66 -44.75
CA GLY A 16 -27.34 -32.37 -45.19
C GLY A 16 -28.34 -31.22 -45.00
N ALA A 17 -29.63 -31.48 -45.24
CA ALA A 17 -30.72 -30.52 -45.11
C ALA A 17 -31.24 -30.32 -43.67
N ALA A 18 -30.78 -31.08 -42.68
CA ALA A 18 -31.22 -30.93 -41.30
C ALA A 18 -30.93 -29.51 -40.76
N SER A 19 -31.94 -28.82 -40.25
CA SER A 19 -31.86 -27.43 -39.77
C SER A 19 -31.45 -27.29 -38.31
N ASP A 20 -31.67 -28.33 -37.50
CA ASP A 20 -31.48 -28.33 -36.06
C ASP A 20 -31.20 -29.73 -35.51
N GLU A 21 -30.79 -29.81 -34.25
CA GLU A 21 -30.45 -31.08 -33.60
C GLU A 21 -31.66 -32.02 -33.44
N ALA A 22 -32.88 -31.49 -33.33
CA ALA A 22 -34.09 -32.30 -33.18
C ALA A 22 -34.42 -33.02 -34.49
N MET A 23 -34.36 -32.31 -35.61
CA MET A 23 -34.52 -32.86 -36.96
C MET A 23 -33.41 -33.88 -37.27
N LEU A 24 -32.16 -33.61 -36.86
CA LEU A 24 -31.07 -34.56 -37.04
C LEU A 24 -31.27 -35.84 -36.22
N GLU A 25 -31.80 -35.74 -35.00
CA GLU A 25 -32.12 -36.90 -34.15
C GLU A 25 -33.29 -37.72 -34.72
N GLU A 26 -34.33 -37.07 -35.26
CA GLU A 26 -35.41 -37.75 -35.97
C GLU A 26 -34.88 -38.54 -37.18
N LEU A 27 -33.99 -37.94 -37.97
CA LEU A 27 -33.33 -38.60 -39.11
C LEU A 27 -32.44 -39.77 -38.65
N ARG A 28 -31.72 -39.63 -37.54
CA ARG A 28 -30.93 -40.72 -36.96
C ARG A 28 -31.81 -41.90 -36.55
N VAL A 29 -32.94 -41.64 -35.90
CA VAL A 29 -33.90 -42.69 -35.50
C VAL A 29 -34.54 -43.35 -36.73
N ALA A 30 -34.89 -42.56 -37.74
CA ALA A 30 -35.51 -43.06 -38.98
C ALA A 30 -34.54 -43.88 -39.85
N ALA A 31 -33.24 -43.57 -39.86
CA ALA A 31 -32.23 -44.33 -40.60
C ALA A 31 -31.70 -45.54 -39.79
N LEU A 32 -31.33 -45.31 -38.54
CA LEU A 32 -30.49 -46.22 -37.74
C LEU A 32 -31.16 -46.73 -36.44
N GLY A 33 -32.39 -46.30 -36.15
CA GLY A 33 -33.16 -46.77 -35.01
C GLY A 33 -33.59 -48.24 -35.14
N LYS A 34 -34.21 -48.80 -34.09
CA LYS A 34 -34.65 -50.21 -34.06
C LYS A 34 -35.63 -50.59 -35.19
N LYS A 35 -36.35 -49.63 -35.77
CA LYS A 35 -37.22 -49.81 -36.93
C LYS A 35 -36.78 -48.93 -38.11
N GLY A 36 -35.55 -48.42 -38.08
CA GLY A 36 -35.02 -47.55 -39.11
C GLY A 36 -34.74 -48.32 -40.40
N ASP A 37 -34.79 -47.62 -41.53
CA ASP A 37 -34.73 -48.21 -42.86
C ASP A 37 -33.47 -49.06 -43.08
N ILE A 38 -32.30 -48.52 -42.73
CA ILE A 38 -31.01 -49.24 -42.84
C ILE A 38 -30.96 -50.41 -41.84
N SER A 39 -31.54 -50.25 -40.65
CA SER A 39 -31.61 -51.31 -39.65
C SER A 39 -32.54 -52.47 -40.04
N LEU A 40 -33.61 -52.19 -40.79
CA LEU A 40 -34.50 -53.22 -41.34
C LEU A 40 -33.81 -54.00 -42.45
N ARG A 41 -33.13 -53.33 -43.38
CA ARG A 41 -32.33 -53.97 -44.44
C ARG A 41 -31.18 -54.82 -43.87
N MET A 42 -30.55 -54.37 -42.77
CA MET A 42 -29.56 -55.17 -42.04
C MET A 42 -30.13 -56.45 -41.42
N ARG A 43 -31.41 -56.51 -41.05
CA ARG A 43 -32.04 -57.74 -40.55
C ARG A 43 -32.31 -58.76 -41.66
N GLU A 44 -32.54 -58.29 -42.88
CA GLU A 44 -32.80 -59.15 -44.04
C GLU A 44 -31.57 -59.97 -44.43
N LEU A 45 -30.35 -59.51 -44.11
CA LEU A 45 -29.11 -60.28 -44.23
C LEU A 45 -29.16 -61.65 -43.54
N GLY A 46 -29.94 -61.77 -42.45
CA GLY A 46 -30.15 -63.03 -41.72
C GLY A 46 -30.90 -64.10 -42.53
N ARG A 47 -31.62 -63.70 -43.59
CA ARG A 47 -32.41 -64.56 -44.47
C ARG A 47 -31.72 -64.92 -45.79
N MET A 48 -30.58 -64.30 -46.08
CA MET A 48 -29.81 -64.51 -47.32
C MET A 48 -28.88 -65.73 -47.24
N THR A 49 -28.52 -66.29 -48.40
CA THR A 49 -27.51 -67.37 -48.48
C THR A 49 -26.10 -66.84 -48.12
N PRO A 50 -25.14 -67.73 -47.80
CA PRO A 50 -23.77 -67.32 -47.48
C PRO A 50 -23.12 -66.47 -48.59
N GLU A 51 -23.36 -66.81 -49.85
CA GLU A 51 -22.79 -66.13 -51.03
C GLU A 51 -23.39 -64.73 -51.23
N GLU A 52 -24.70 -64.59 -51.05
CA GLU A 52 -25.40 -63.29 -51.12
C GLU A 52 -25.00 -62.37 -49.97
N ARG A 53 -24.85 -62.92 -48.76
CA ARG A 53 -24.42 -62.20 -47.57
C ARG A 53 -22.98 -61.66 -47.70
N GLN A 54 -22.11 -62.37 -48.42
CA GLN A 54 -20.73 -61.96 -48.65
C GLN A 54 -20.62 -60.68 -49.49
N VAL A 55 -21.62 -60.39 -50.34
CA VAL A 55 -21.67 -59.18 -51.18
C VAL A 55 -22.52 -58.08 -50.52
N ALA A 56 -23.70 -58.41 -50.01
CA ALA A 56 -24.64 -57.43 -49.45
C ALA A 56 -24.23 -56.92 -48.05
N GLY A 57 -23.57 -57.76 -47.25
CA GLY A 57 -23.15 -57.42 -45.88
C GLY A 57 -22.14 -56.25 -45.83
N PRO A 58 -21.02 -56.32 -46.55
CA PRO A 58 -20.05 -55.22 -46.60
C PRO A 58 -20.66 -53.91 -47.12
N ALA A 59 -21.51 -53.98 -48.16
CA ALA A 59 -22.14 -52.81 -48.74
C ALA A 59 -23.11 -52.12 -47.77
N LEU A 60 -23.92 -52.88 -47.01
CA LEU A 60 -24.81 -52.32 -46.01
C LEU A 60 -24.07 -51.78 -44.77
N ASN A 61 -22.98 -52.40 -44.36
CA ASN A 61 -22.12 -51.87 -43.29
C ASN A 61 -21.47 -50.56 -43.72
N ALA A 62 -20.94 -50.48 -44.94
CA ALA A 62 -20.38 -49.25 -45.49
C ALA A 62 -21.43 -48.12 -45.51
N LEU A 63 -22.65 -48.41 -45.99
CA LEU A 63 -23.76 -47.44 -45.98
C LEU A 63 -24.08 -46.95 -44.55
N LYS A 64 -24.18 -47.87 -43.59
CA LYS A 64 -24.44 -47.56 -42.19
C LYS A 64 -23.36 -46.66 -41.59
N ASP A 65 -22.09 -46.96 -41.88
CA ASP A 65 -20.95 -46.22 -41.34
C ASP A 65 -20.86 -44.82 -41.96
N GLU A 66 -21.14 -44.69 -43.26
CA GLU A 66 -21.21 -43.39 -43.93
C GLU A 66 -22.35 -42.52 -43.41
N VAL A 67 -23.55 -43.10 -43.21
CA VAL A 67 -24.70 -42.39 -42.65
C VAL A 67 -24.44 -41.97 -41.20
N ASN A 68 -23.83 -42.85 -40.38
CA ASN A 68 -23.36 -42.48 -39.04
C ASN A 68 -22.37 -41.33 -39.07
N SER A 69 -21.39 -41.38 -39.97
CA SER A 69 -20.36 -40.35 -40.11
C SER A 69 -20.97 -39.02 -40.56
N ALA A 70 -21.93 -39.04 -41.49
CA ALA A 70 -22.65 -37.86 -41.94
C ALA A 70 -23.49 -37.23 -40.81
N ILE A 71 -24.16 -38.04 -39.99
CA ILE A 71 -24.91 -37.56 -38.82
C ILE A 71 -23.96 -36.94 -37.80
N ALA A 72 -22.84 -37.59 -37.50
CA ALA A 72 -21.84 -37.06 -36.57
C ALA A 72 -21.25 -35.73 -37.07
N ALA A 73 -20.89 -35.66 -38.36
CA ALA A 73 -20.37 -34.44 -38.99
C ALA A 73 -21.40 -33.31 -38.98
N LYS A 74 -22.66 -33.60 -39.33
CA LYS A 74 -23.74 -32.61 -39.30
C LYS A 74 -24.02 -32.11 -37.89
N LYS A 75 -23.99 -33.01 -36.89
CA LYS A 75 -24.17 -32.63 -35.48
C LYS A 75 -23.07 -31.68 -35.02
N ALA A 76 -21.80 -31.99 -35.34
CA ALA A 76 -20.68 -31.10 -35.05
C ALA A 76 -20.86 -29.73 -35.73
N ALA A 77 -21.20 -29.72 -37.01
CA ALA A 77 -21.42 -28.47 -37.76
C ALA A 77 -22.55 -27.60 -37.19
N LEU A 78 -23.65 -28.21 -36.74
CA LEU A 78 -24.75 -27.48 -36.08
C LEU A 78 -24.32 -26.92 -34.72
N ALA A 79 -23.54 -27.68 -33.93
CA ALA A 79 -23.01 -27.24 -32.65
C ALA A 79 -22.02 -26.08 -32.81
N ASP A 80 -21.12 -26.15 -33.80
CA ASP A 80 -20.16 -25.09 -34.12
C ASP A 80 -20.88 -23.81 -34.57
N ALA A 81 -21.89 -23.94 -35.45
CA ALA A 81 -22.69 -22.79 -35.89
C ALA A 81 -23.46 -22.13 -34.73
N ALA A 82 -24.02 -22.94 -33.81
CA ALA A 82 -24.70 -22.42 -32.63
C ALA A 82 -23.73 -21.73 -31.64
N LEU A 83 -22.51 -22.24 -31.52
CA LEU A 83 -21.45 -21.64 -30.70
C LEU A 83 -21.00 -20.29 -31.30
N ASP A 84 -20.73 -20.24 -32.61
CA ASP A 84 -20.33 -19.01 -33.30
C ASP A 84 -21.40 -17.92 -33.19
N GLU A 85 -22.67 -18.29 -33.34
CA GLU A 85 -23.77 -17.34 -33.16
C GLU A 85 -23.86 -16.83 -31.73
N ARG A 86 -23.70 -17.72 -30.72
CA ARG A 86 -23.60 -17.29 -29.32
C ARG A 86 -22.43 -16.35 -29.07
N LEU A 87 -21.24 -16.65 -29.61
CA LEU A 87 -20.07 -15.79 -29.46
C LEU A 87 -20.27 -14.40 -30.10
N ARG A 88 -20.97 -14.32 -31.24
CA ARG A 88 -21.34 -13.05 -31.86
C ARG A 88 -22.38 -12.29 -31.04
N ALA A 89 -23.38 -12.97 -30.50
CA ALA A 89 -24.46 -12.37 -29.71
C ALA A 89 -24.00 -11.93 -28.31
N GLU A 90 -23.09 -12.68 -27.70
CA GLU A 90 -22.49 -12.41 -26.38
C GLU A 90 -21.26 -11.49 -26.49
N TRP A 91 -21.07 -10.81 -27.63
CA TRP A 91 -19.99 -9.85 -27.80
C TRP A 91 -20.13 -8.70 -26.79
N LEU A 92 -19.04 -8.42 -26.09
CA LEU A 92 -18.94 -7.34 -25.10
C LEU A 92 -17.77 -6.43 -25.46
N ASP A 93 -17.99 -5.13 -25.35
CA ASP A 93 -16.89 -4.15 -25.38
C ASP A 93 -16.11 -4.22 -24.06
N VAL A 94 -14.98 -4.93 -24.08
CA VAL A 94 -14.08 -5.08 -22.93
C VAL A 94 -13.30 -3.80 -22.60
N THR A 95 -13.42 -2.75 -23.41
CA THR A 95 -12.80 -1.43 -23.16
C THR A 95 -13.68 -0.51 -22.33
N LEU A 96 -14.96 -0.86 -22.12
CA LEU A 96 -15.85 -0.09 -21.26
C LEU A 96 -15.30 -0.01 -19.83
N PRO A 97 -15.39 1.16 -19.18
CA PRO A 97 -15.00 1.30 -17.79
C PRO A 97 -15.70 0.26 -16.92
N ALA A 98 -14.92 -0.44 -16.09
CA ALA A 98 -15.46 -1.34 -15.10
C ALA A 98 -16.40 -0.57 -14.15
N ARG A 99 -17.36 -1.28 -13.55
CA ARG A 99 -18.26 -0.70 -12.55
C ARG A 99 -17.44 -0.10 -11.41
N HIS A 100 -17.57 1.21 -11.24
CA HIS A 100 -16.74 1.98 -10.31
C HIS A 100 -16.93 1.49 -8.87
N ARG A 101 -15.82 1.14 -8.21
CA ARG A 101 -15.75 0.92 -6.77
C ARG A 101 -15.03 2.10 -6.15
N ARG A 102 -15.56 2.64 -5.06
CA ARG A 102 -14.86 3.70 -4.31
C ARG A 102 -13.59 3.11 -3.72
N VAL A 103 -12.45 3.68 -4.08
CA VAL A 103 -11.14 3.38 -3.50
C VAL A 103 -10.80 4.52 -2.55
N GLY A 104 -10.37 4.19 -1.34
CA GLY A 104 -9.87 5.16 -0.37
C GLY A 104 -8.39 5.46 -0.63
N THR A 105 -7.90 6.57 -0.09
CA THR A 105 -6.48 6.90 -0.09
C THR A 105 -5.96 7.01 1.34
N ILE A 106 -4.68 6.70 1.54
CA ILE A 106 -3.97 6.93 2.79
C ILE A 106 -3.50 8.39 2.82
N HIS A 107 -3.65 9.02 3.97
CA HIS A 107 -3.25 10.41 4.15
C HIS A 107 -1.72 10.55 4.03
N PRO A 108 -1.18 11.60 3.39
CA PRO A 108 0.27 11.76 3.23
C PRO A 108 1.05 11.74 4.55
N VAL A 109 0.53 12.37 5.61
CA VAL A 109 1.16 12.28 6.96
C VAL A 109 1.26 10.84 7.45
N SER A 110 0.23 10.02 7.26
CA SER A 110 0.25 8.61 7.66
C SER A 110 1.30 7.85 6.86
N GLN A 111 1.36 8.07 5.54
CA GLN A 111 2.38 7.47 4.69
C GLN A 111 3.79 7.79 5.16
N VAL A 112 4.07 9.08 5.39
CA VAL A 112 5.39 9.54 5.87
C VAL A 112 5.69 8.96 7.26
N THR A 113 4.70 8.89 8.15
CA THR A 113 4.88 8.32 9.49
C THR A 113 5.28 6.85 9.41
N GLU A 114 4.61 6.05 8.58
CA GLU A 114 4.95 4.64 8.36
C GLU A 114 6.32 4.48 7.72
N GLU A 115 6.66 5.31 6.74
CA GLU A 115 7.96 5.28 6.08
C GLU A 115 9.11 5.60 7.04
N VAL A 116 8.99 6.69 7.80
CA VAL A 116 9.94 7.05 8.86
C VAL A 116 10.09 5.89 9.85
N THR A 117 8.97 5.30 10.26
CA THR A 117 8.95 4.17 11.20
C THR A 117 9.69 2.97 10.65
N ALA A 118 9.46 2.62 9.38
CA ALA A 118 10.14 1.51 8.72
C ALA A 118 11.65 1.71 8.62
N ILE A 119 12.10 2.92 8.26
CA ILE A 119 13.53 3.25 8.16
C ILE A 119 14.22 3.15 9.54
N PHE A 120 13.63 3.73 10.57
CA PHE A 120 14.19 3.66 11.92
C PHE A 120 14.13 2.26 12.53
N ALA A 121 13.10 1.47 12.20
CA ALA A 121 13.01 0.07 12.61
C ALA A 121 14.17 -0.77 12.04
N ASP A 122 14.57 -0.53 10.78
CA ASP A 122 15.73 -1.20 10.16
C ASP A 122 17.06 -0.84 10.87
N MET A 123 17.14 0.38 11.41
CA MET A 123 18.26 0.82 12.26
C MET A 123 18.17 0.34 13.72
N GLY A 124 17.15 -0.47 14.06
CA GLY A 124 16.98 -1.08 15.38
C GLY A 124 16.31 -0.16 16.42
N PHE A 125 15.59 0.88 15.98
CA PHE A 125 14.72 1.67 16.86
C PHE A 125 13.35 1.01 17.00
N THR A 126 12.72 1.22 18.15
CA THR A 126 11.34 0.79 18.40
C THR A 126 10.41 2.00 18.52
N VAL A 127 9.11 1.83 18.23
CA VAL A 127 8.14 2.91 18.39
C VAL A 127 7.70 2.99 19.85
N ALA A 128 7.75 4.20 20.41
CA ALA A 128 7.19 4.53 21.71
C ALA A 128 6.06 5.56 21.55
N GLU A 129 4.99 5.40 22.33
CA GLU A 129 3.84 6.29 22.34
C GLU A 129 3.63 6.90 23.72
N GLY A 130 2.95 8.04 23.76
CA GLY A 130 2.56 8.70 25.01
C GLY A 130 1.39 9.66 24.81
N PRO A 131 0.85 10.20 25.91
CA PRO A 131 -0.34 11.03 25.86
C PRO A 131 -0.08 12.36 25.14
N GLN A 132 -1.15 12.97 24.63
CA GLN A 132 -1.10 14.29 23.98
C GLN A 132 -1.31 15.44 24.98
N ILE A 133 -2.01 15.16 26.08
CA ILE A 133 -2.10 16.05 27.24
C ILE A 133 -1.04 15.61 28.22
N GLU A 134 -0.08 16.49 28.48
CA GLU A 134 1.05 16.22 29.37
C GLU A 134 1.01 17.11 30.60
N THR A 135 1.72 16.67 31.64
CA THR A 135 1.98 17.53 32.80
C THR A 135 3.11 18.49 32.48
N ASP A 136 3.15 19.65 33.15
CA ASP A 136 4.29 20.58 33.11
C ASP A 136 5.64 19.89 33.36
N TRP A 137 5.67 18.91 34.26
CA TRP A 137 6.89 18.16 34.59
C TRP A 137 7.46 17.41 33.39
N TYR A 138 6.66 16.54 32.77
CA TYR A 138 7.06 15.75 31.60
C TYR A 138 7.35 16.61 30.36
N ASN A 139 6.59 17.69 30.14
CA ASN A 139 6.76 18.54 28.96
C ASN A 139 7.91 19.54 29.10
N PHE A 140 8.35 19.87 30.32
CA PHE A 140 9.35 20.92 30.50
C PHE A 140 10.41 20.61 31.58
N ASP A 141 10.02 20.41 32.84
CA ASP A 141 11.00 20.28 33.94
C ASP A 141 11.98 19.13 33.72
N ALA A 142 11.46 17.94 33.36
CA ALA A 142 12.26 16.74 33.12
C ALA A 142 13.21 16.91 31.92
N LEU A 143 12.92 17.87 31.05
CA LEU A 143 13.71 18.23 29.87
C LEU A 143 14.63 19.43 30.14
N ASN A 144 14.87 19.75 31.42
CA ASN A 144 15.75 20.84 31.84
C ASN A 144 15.32 22.22 31.29
N ILE A 145 14.03 22.40 31.01
CA ILE A 145 13.45 23.67 30.56
C ILE A 145 12.91 24.39 31.81
N PRO A 146 13.55 25.46 32.34
CA PRO A 146 13.09 26.08 33.58
C PRO A 146 11.79 26.88 33.41
N GLY A 147 11.10 27.17 34.52
CA GLY A 147 9.82 27.92 34.54
C GLY A 147 9.83 29.30 33.86
N HIS A 148 10.99 29.96 33.80
CA HIS A 148 11.17 31.27 33.15
C HIS A 148 11.62 31.17 31.69
N HIS A 149 11.70 29.96 31.13
CA HIS A 149 12.12 29.75 29.75
C HIS A 149 11.04 30.23 28.77
N PRO A 150 11.39 30.93 27.68
CA PRO A 150 10.42 31.44 26.70
C PRO A 150 9.46 30.39 26.15
N ALA A 151 9.93 29.15 25.94
CA ALA A 151 9.08 28.04 25.46
C ALA A 151 7.88 27.71 26.36
N ARG A 152 7.84 28.17 27.62
CA ARG A 152 6.71 28.02 28.52
C ARG A 152 5.70 29.17 28.44
N ALA A 153 5.95 30.20 27.63
CA ALA A 153 5.04 31.32 27.50
C ALA A 153 3.67 30.87 26.96
N GLU A 154 2.58 31.45 27.48
CA GLU A 154 1.21 31.15 27.05
C GLU A 154 0.95 31.53 25.57
N MET A 155 1.81 32.38 25.00
CA MET A 155 1.74 32.72 23.58
C MET A 155 2.19 31.56 22.66
N ASP A 156 2.94 30.58 23.18
CA ASP A 156 3.49 29.46 22.40
C ASP A 156 2.88 28.10 22.80
N THR A 157 2.38 27.96 24.03
CA THR A 157 1.89 26.70 24.61
C THR A 157 0.42 26.76 24.99
N PHE A 158 -0.36 25.74 24.59
CA PHE A 158 -1.74 25.59 25.04
C PHE A 158 -1.82 24.96 26.43
N TYR A 159 -2.22 25.77 27.41
CA TYR A 159 -2.46 25.33 28.79
C TYR A 159 -3.92 24.93 29.02
N MET A 160 -4.11 23.87 29.82
CA MET A 160 -5.42 23.41 30.24
C MET A 160 -6.02 24.33 31.30
N HIS A 161 -7.34 24.52 31.24
CA HIS A 161 -8.08 25.28 32.25
C HIS A 161 -7.91 24.65 33.64
N ARG A 162 -7.65 25.49 34.65
CA ARG A 162 -7.56 25.10 36.07
C ARG A 162 -8.80 25.56 36.83
N ALA A 163 -9.26 24.75 37.78
CA ALA A 163 -10.32 25.17 38.68
C ALA A 163 -9.84 26.33 39.58
N GLU A 164 -10.78 27.17 40.03
CA GLU A 164 -10.48 28.24 40.97
C GLU A 164 -9.91 27.65 42.28
N GLY A 165 -8.73 28.13 42.70
CA GLY A 165 -8.01 27.62 43.87
C GLY A 165 -7.08 26.41 43.62
N ASP A 166 -6.91 25.96 42.36
CA ASP A 166 -5.92 24.93 42.02
C ASP A 166 -4.53 25.54 41.76
N ASP A 167 -3.64 25.43 42.76
CA ASP A 167 -2.27 25.97 42.71
C ASP A 167 -1.27 25.06 41.98
N ARG A 168 -1.68 23.91 41.44
CA ARG A 168 -0.78 23.00 40.71
C ARG A 168 -0.37 23.60 39.35
N PRO A 169 0.80 23.20 38.80
CA PRO A 169 1.13 23.51 37.41
C PRO A 169 0.04 22.99 36.45
N PRO A 170 -0.47 23.82 35.53
CA PRO A 170 -1.47 23.39 34.56
C PRO A 170 -0.92 22.27 33.68
N HIS A 171 -1.79 21.36 33.25
CA HIS A 171 -1.47 20.45 32.16
C HIS A 171 -1.38 21.23 30.85
N VAL A 172 -0.68 20.67 29.86
CA VAL A 172 -0.46 21.28 28.55
C VAL A 172 -0.83 20.30 27.44
N LEU A 173 -1.24 20.82 26.29
CA LEU A 173 -1.07 20.06 25.06
C LEU A 173 0.43 20.02 24.76
N ARG A 174 1.00 18.82 24.61
CA ARG A 174 2.45 18.66 24.45
C ARG A 174 2.96 19.45 23.24
N THR A 175 4.08 20.14 23.42
CA THR A 175 4.69 21.02 22.39
C THR A 175 5.68 20.30 21.48
N HIS A 176 6.06 19.09 21.88
CA HIS A 176 7.01 18.19 21.27
C HIS A 176 6.75 16.76 21.82
N THR A 177 7.30 15.71 21.20
CA THR A 177 7.11 14.31 21.65
C THR A 177 8.19 13.83 22.64
N SER A 178 9.10 14.71 23.06
CA SER A 178 10.10 14.46 24.10
C SER A 178 9.57 13.89 25.44
N PRO A 179 8.34 14.21 25.91
CA PRO A 179 7.76 13.55 27.10
C PRO A 179 7.76 12.03 27.03
N VAL A 180 7.59 11.47 25.82
CA VAL A 180 7.61 10.02 25.59
C VAL A 180 8.99 9.43 25.90
N GLN A 181 10.06 10.18 25.65
CA GLN A 181 11.44 9.75 25.91
C GLN A 181 11.69 9.59 27.42
N ILE A 182 11.27 10.57 28.22
CA ILE A 182 11.35 10.50 29.70
C ILE A 182 10.56 9.29 30.21
N ARG A 183 9.29 9.17 29.81
CA ARG A 183 8.42 8.05 30.21
C ARG A 183 9.00 6.70 29.81
N HIS A 184 9.61 6.61 28.63
CA HIS A 184 10.22 5.37 28.16
C HIS A 184 11.42 4.99 29.02
N MET A 185 12.32 5.94 29.31
CA MET A 185 13.47 5.72 30.18
C MET A 185 13.07 5.37 31.61
N GLU A 186 12.05 6.02 32.18
CA GLU A 186 11.51 5.66 33.51
C GLU A 186 10.96 4.23 33.56
N ALA A 187 10.31 3.79 32.49
CA ALA A 187 9.66 2.48 32.43
C ALA A 187 10.61 1.33 32.08
N HIS A 188 11.63 1.58 31.24
CA HIS A 188 12.48 0.52 30.66
C HIS A 188 13.97 0.67 31.01
N GLY A 189 14.41 1.84 31.47
CA GLY A 189 15.82 2.14 31.73
C GLY A 189 16.67 2.23 30.45
N ALA A 190 17.98 2.08 30.63
CA ALA A 190 18.97 2.03 29.55
C ALA A 190 19.62 0.63 29.44
N PRO A 191 20.07 0.18 28.26
CA PRO A 191 20.08 0.90 26.98
C PRO A 191 18.72 0.91 26.30
N CYS A 192 18.44 1.95 25.50
CA CYS A 192 17.19 2.06 24.74
C CYS A 192 17.39 2.79 23.41
N ARG A 193 16.63 2.39 22.38
CA ARG A 193 16.55 3.08 21.08
C ARG A 193 15.09 3.18 20.66
N VAL A 194 14.55 4.39 20.68
CA VAL A 194 13.13 4.64 20.40
C VAL A 194 12.93 5.81 19.46
N ILE A 195 11.87 5.74 18.66
CA ILE A 195 11.25 6.88 18.02
C ILE A 195 9.85 7.11 18.59
N ALA A 196 9.46 8.37 18.72
CA ALA A 196 8.19 8.81 19.25
C ALA A 196 7.46 9.69 18.21
N PRO A 197 6.84 9.08 17.17
CA PRO A 197 5.98 9.81 16.27
C PRO A 197 4.68 10.23 16.97
N GLY A 198 4.19 11.43 16.67
CA GLY A 198 2.88 11.83 17.15
C GLY A 198 2.56 13.31 16.97
N ARG A 199 1.31 13.64 17.32
CA ARG A 199 0.79 15.01 17.26
C ARG A 199 1.39 15.88 18.35
N VAL A 200 1.68 17.12 18.02
CA VAL A 200 2.19 18.15 18.92
C VAL A 200 1.45 19.46 18.63
N TYR A 201 1.46 20.37 19.60
CA TYR A 201 0.61 21.55 19.59
C TYR A 201 1.40 22.80 19.95
N ARG A 202 1.22 23.87 19.18
CA ARG A 202 1.83 25.19 19.43
C ARG A 202 0.83 26.28 19.08
N ALA A 203 0.79 27.37 19.81
CA ALA A 203 -0.17 28.45 19.58
C ALA A 203 0.24 29.39 18.42
N ASP A 204 0.55 28.81 17.26
CA ASP A 204 0.99 29.51 16.04
C ASP A 204 0.22 29.03 14.80
N TYR A 205 -0.06 29.94 13.86
CA TYR A 205 -0.82 29.65 12.64
C TYR A 205 -0.47 30.58 11.48
N ASP A 206 0.25 30.04 10.49
CA ASP A 206 0.56 30.70 9.21
C ASP A 206 0.66 29.67 8.06
N GLN A 207 1.38 29.97 6.97
CA GLN A 207 1.55 29.05 5.83
C GLN A 207 2.45 27.84 6.15
N THR A 208 3.37 28.00 7.10
CA THR A 208 4.39 27.03 7.52
C THR A 208 4.17 26.49 8.93
N HIS A 209 3.24 27.08 9.69
CA HIS A 209 2.91 26.74 11.06
C HIS A 209 1.43 26.45 11.18
N THR A 210 1.11 25.36 11.88
CA THR A 210 -0.27 24.99 12.21
C THR A 210 -0.35 24.68 13.69
N PRO A 211 -1.50 24.93 14.35
CA PRO A 211 -1.61 24.80 15.80
C PRO A 211 -1.51 23.35 16.29
N MET A 212 -1.69 22.40 15.36
CA MET A 212 -1.42 20.99 15.54
C MET A 212 -0.67 20.49 14.32
N PHE A 213 0.47 19.84 14.55
CA PHE A 213 1.26 19.18 13.51
C PHE A 213 1.85 17.88 14.06
N HIS A 214 2.62 17.16 13.27
CA HIS A 214 3.18 15.87 13.62
C HIS A 214 4.71 15.97 13.70
N GLN A 215 5.27 15.45 14.79
CA GLN A 215 6.69 15.30 14.96
C GLN A 215 7.05 13.84 15.15
N VAL A 216 8.28 13.52 14.78
CA VAL A 216 8.96 12.32 15.21
C VAL A 216 10.22 12.76 15.94
N GLU A 217 10.39 12.23 17.13
CA GLU A 217 11.63 12.38 17.88
C GLU A 217 12.26 11.03 18.12
N GLY A 218 13.58 10.95 18.00
CA GLY A 218 14.33 9.76 18.32
C GLY A 218 15.23 9.96 19.53
N LEU A 219 15.44 8.88 20.27
CA LEU A 219 16.35 8.78 21.41
C LEU A 219 17.15 7.49 21.27
N ALA A 220 18.47 7.58 21.41
CA ALA A 220 19.34 6.41 21.54
C ALA A 220 20.28 6.59 22.73
N ILE A 221 20.16 5.73 23.75
CA ILE A 221 20.99 5.70 24.96
C ILE A 221 21.76 4.38 25.01
N ASP A 222 23.08 4.49 25.16
CA ASP A 222 24.00 3.36 25.35
C ASP A 222 25.29 3.85 26.01
N ARG A 223 26.23 2.95 26.33
CA ARG A 223 27.49 3.33 26.99
C ARG A 223 28.44 4.08 26.06
N ASP A 224 28.49 3.66 24.79
CA ASP A 224 29.48 4.10 23.80
C ASP A 224 28.86 4.88 22.62
N ILE A 225 27.80 5.65 22.88
CA ILE A 225 27.20 6.54 21.87
C ILE A 225 27.88 7.90 21.86
N SER A 226 28.17 8.41 20.67
CA SER A 226 28.80 9.70 20.43
C SER A 226 28.04 10.54 19.40
N MET A 227 28.43 11.81 19.26
CA MET A 227 27.91 12.70 18.21
C MET A 227 28.15 12.14 16.79
N ALA A 228 29.17 11.30 16.60
CA ALA A 228 29.41 10.63 15.31
C ALA A 228 28.29 9.64 14.97
N ASN A 229 27.72 8.96 15.98
CA ASN A 229 26.59 8.06 15.79
C ASN A 229 25.31 8.82 15.43
N LEU A 230 25.07 9.98 16.08
CA LEU A 230 23.97 10.88 15.71
C LEU A 230 24.10 11.31 14.24
N LYS A 231 25.29 11.77 13.85
CA LYS A 231 25.55 12.21 12.48
C LYS A 231 25.26 11.11 11.46
N TRP A 232 25.81 9.92 11.69
CA TRP A 232 25.59 8.78 10.81
C TRP A 232 24.10 8.41 10.72
N THR A 233 23.41 8.32 11.86
CA THR A 233 21.98 7.98 11.91
C THR A 233 21.13 8.93 11.06
N LEU A 234 21.41 10.24 11.14
CA LEU A 234 20.67 11.23 10.37
C LEU A 234 21.04 11.23 8.87
N GLU A 235 22.31 11.03 8.53
CA GLU A 235 22.75 10.92 7.13
C GLU A 235 22.14 9.71 6.42
N GLU A 236 22.09 8.56 7.09
CA GLU A 236 21.45 7.35 6.57
C GLU A 236 19.94 7.51 6.48
N PHE A 237 19.30 8.05 7.53
CA PHE A 237 17.86 8.31 7.51
C PHE A 237 17.45 9.20 6.32
N PHE A 238 18.11 10.35 6.13
CA PHE A 238 17.76 11.24 5.04
C PHE A 238 18.06 10.63 3.67
N SER A 239 19.16 9.88 3.55
CA SER A 239 19.49 9.25 2.27
C SER A 239 18.49 8.15 1.90
N ALA A 240 18.06 7.36 2.88
CA ALA A 240 17.01 6.37 2.74
C ALA A 240 15.65 7.01 2.40
N TYR A 241 15.24 8.02 3.17
CA TYR A 241 13.93 8.66 3.03
C TYR A 241 13.76 9.41 1.70
N PHE A 242 14.80 10.08 1.20
CA PHE A 242 14.74 10.78 -0.09
C PHE A 242 15.16 9.92 -1.29
N GLY A 243 15.59 8.67 -1.07
CA GLY A 243 16.01 7.76 -2.14
C GLY A 243 17.28 8.20 -2.90
N THR A 244 18.06 9.13 -2.32
CA THR A 244 19.27 9.70 -2.92
C THR A 244 20.29 10.03 -1.84
N LYS A 245 21.56 10.17 -2.18
CA LYS A 245 22.58 10.52 -1.19
C LYS A 245 22.41 11.97 -0.74
N VAL A 246 22.05 12.18 0.53
CA VAL A 246 21.84 13.52 1.10
C VAL A 246 23.03 13.92 1.96
N LYS A 247 23.64 15.08 1.67
CA LYS A 247 24.64 15.68 2.56
C LYS A 247 23.95 16.45 3.68
N THR A 248 24.47 16.32 4.89
CA THR A 248 23.98 17.05 6.07
C THR A 248 25.02 18.06 6.54
N ARG A 249 24.55 19.18 7.11
CA ARG A 249 25.36 20.21 7.75
C ARG A 249 24.88 20.44 9.16
N PHE A 250 25.74 20.18 10.13
CA PHE A 250 25.48 20.38 11.55
C PHE A 250 25.94 21.78 11.95
N ARG A 251 25.00 22.63 12.39
CA ARG A 251 25.27 23.95 12.94
C ARG A 251 25.05 23.92 14.45
N ALA A 252 25.96 24.52 15.22
CA ALA A 252 25.75 24.66 16.65
C ALA A 252 24.46 25.43 16.92
N SER A 253 23.62 24.89 17.81
CA SER A 253 22.39 25.53 18.30
C SER A 253 22.30 25.31 19.81
N HIS A 254 21.17 25.63 20.43
CA HIS A 254 20.95 25.42 21.85
C HIS A 254 19.55 24.87 22.13
N PHE A 255 19.50 23.70 22.73
CA PHE A 255 18.28 23.12 23.32
C PHE A 255 18.56 22.78 24.79
N PRO A 256 17.69 23.15 25.75
CA PRO A 256 17.96 22.90 27.17
C PRO A 256 18.17 21.43 27.54
N PHE A 257 17.64 20.50 26.74
CA PHE A 257 17.72 19.06 26.92
C PHE A 257 18.90 18.38 26.21
N THR A 258 19.74 19.11 25.46
CA THR A 258 20.93 18.53 24.81
C THR A 258 22.19 19.40 24.90
N GLU A 259 23.34 18.77 25.09
CA GLU A 259 24.66 19.41 25.12
C GLU A 259 25.77 18.41 24.72
N PRO A 260 26.48 18.59 23.59
CA PRO A 260 26.30 19.66 22.60
C PRO A 260 25.00 19.53 21.79
N SER A 261 24.43 20.68 21.45
CA SER A 261 23.24 20.86 20.60
C SER A 261 23.61 21.20 19.15
N ALA A 262 22.84 20.70 18.19
CA ALA A 262 23.00 21.02 16.77
C ALA A 262 21.67 21.08 15.99
N GLU A 263 21.52 22.09 15.15
CA GLU A 263 20.56 22.09 14.04
C GLU A 263 21.18 21.39 12.83
N VAL A 264 20.34 20.67 12.08
CA VAL A 264 20.78 19.96 10.87
C VAL A 264 20.07 20.52 9.66
N ASP A 265 20.89 20.96 8.71
CA ASP A 265 20.44 21.35 7.38
C ASP A 265 20.77 20.22 6.38
N ILE A 266 19.90 20.04 5.38
CA ILE A 266 20.14 19.14 4.24
C ILE A 266 20.46 19.94 2.98
N GLN A 267 21.33 19.39 2.13
CA GLN A 267 21.68 19.97 0.84
C GLN A 267 20.47 19.98 -0.09
N CYS A 268 20.21 21.12 -0.74
CA CYS A 268 19.11 21.24 -1.69
C CYS A 268 19.39 22.26 -2.83
N SER A 269 18.56 22.22 -3.88
CA SER A 269 18.47 23.24 -4.92
C SER A 269 17.04 23.76 -5.03
N TRP A 270 16.90 25.02 -5.45
CA TRP A 270 15.60 25.65 -5.73
C TRP A 270 15.39 25.75 -7.24
N GLU A 271 14.47 24.95 -7.79
CA GLU A 271 14.15 24.95 -9.22
C GLU A 271 12.64 25.08 -9.44
N GLY A 272 12.21 26.10 -10.18
CA GLY A 272 10.80 26.27 -10.53
C GLY A 272 9.84 26.41 -9.35
N GLY A 273 10.32 26.88 -8.19
CA GLY A 273 9.53 26.99 -6.95
C GLY A 273 9.41 25.69 -6.15
N THR A 274 10.13 24.62 -6.54
CA THR A 274 10.19 23.35 -5.80
C THR A 274 11.60 23.12 -5.27
N VAL A 275 11.69 22.56 -4.06
CA VAL A 275 12.97 22.17 -3.45
C VAL A 275 13.34 20.77 -3.95
N LYS A 276 14.54 20.61 -4.50
CA LYS A 276 15.11 19.29 -4.79
C LYS A 276 16.19 18.97 -3.78
N VAL A 277 16.00 17.85 -3.06
CA VAL A 277 16.93 17.42 -2.02
C VAL A 277 18.08 16.62 -2.62
N GLY A 278 19.31 16.86 -2.13
CA GLY A 278 20.53 16.17 -2.59
C GLY A 278 21.23 16.79 -3.79
N GLU A 279 20.67 17.86 -4.34
CA GLU A 279 21.24 18.63 -5.47
C GLU A 279 21.61 20.06 -5.03
N GLY A 280 22.39 20.79 -5.83
CA GLY A 280 22.72 22.20 -5.58
C GLY A 280 23.68 22.46 -4.42
N ASP A 281 23.84 23.73 -4.06
CA ASP A 281 24.75 24.20 -2.99
C ASP A 281 24.01 24.92 -1.85
N ASP A 282 22.67 24.98 -1.92
CA ASP A 282 21.85 25.56 -0.86
C ASP A 282 21.60 24.57 0.27
N TRP A 283 21.14 25.10 1.40
CA TRP A 283 20.92 24.34 2.63
C TRP A 283 19.56 24.68 3.22
N LEU A 284 18.83 23.65 3.61
CA LEU A 284 17.53 23.79 4.25
C LEU A 284 17.53 23.12 5.61
N GLU A 285 17.23 23.89 6.66
CA GLU A 285 17.03 23.36 8.02
C GLU A 285 15.86 22.37 8.03
N VAL A 286 16.04 21.22 8.67
CA VAL A 286 15.02 20.17 8.75
C VAL A 286 14.79 19.61 10.13
N LEU A 287 15.78 19.69 11.04
CA LEU A 287 15.63 19.16 12.39
C LEU A 287 16.56 19.82 13.43
N GLY A 288 16.19 19.67 14.69
CA GLY A 288 17.06 19.90 15.85
C GLY A 288 17.54 18.58 16.46
N SER A 289 18.75 18.57 17.00
CA SER A 289 19.39 17.36 17.55
C SER A 289 20.47 17.69 18.58
N GLY A 290 20.99 16.67 19.25
CA GLY A 290 22.17 16.81 20.10
C GLY A 290 22.40 15.62 21.03
N MET A 291 23.47 15.68 21.81
CA MET A 291 23.74 14.70 22.86
C MET A 291 22.85 15.00 24.07
N VAL A 292 22.20 14.00 24.66
CA VAL A 292 21.25 14.19 25.77
C VAL A 292 21.96 14.82 26.97
N HIS A 293 21.38 15.88 27.52
CA HIS A 293 21.97 16.60 28.65
C HIS A 293 21.94 15.74 29.92
N PRO A 294 22.99 15.70 30.76
CA PRO A 294 23.05 14.86 31.97
C PRO A 294 21.85 14.99 32.91
N LYS A 295 21.36 16.21 33.14
CA LYS A 295 20.14 16.46 33.94
C LYS A 295 18.88 15.77 33.43
N VAL A 296 18.77 15.55 32.11
CA VAL A 296 17.63 14.86 31.49
C VAL A 296 17.71 13.36 31.79
N LEU A 297 18.92 12.79 31.72
CA LEU A 297 19.16 11.40 32.13
C LEU A 297 18.84 11.21 33.61
N GLU A 298 19.35 12.10 34.47
CA GLU A 298 19.06 12.07 35.92
C GLU A 298 17.56 12.18 36.21
N ALA A 299 16.85 13.10 35.53
CA ALA A 299 15.40 13.26 35.70
C ALA A 299 14.61 12.01 35.30
N ALA A 300 15.12 11.22 34.37
CA ALA A 300 14.53 9.96 33.95
C ALA A 300 15.04 8.72 34.71
N GLY A 301 15.88 8.91 35.75
CA GLY A 301 16.44 7.82 36.56
C GLY A 301 17.61 7.07 35.90
N VAL A 302 18.26 7.65 34.89
CA VAL A 302 19.41 7.08 34.19
C VAL A 302 20.70 7.77 34.65
N ASP A 303 21.70 6.99 35.07
CA ASP A 303 22.98 7.51 35.56
C ASP A 303 23.87 8.05 34.41
N PRO A 304 24.11 9.39 34.33
CA PRO A 304 24.88 9.99 33.26
C PRO A 304 26.39 9.69 33.32
N SER A 305 26.88 9.12 34.43
CA SER A 305 28.28 8.66 34.52
C SER A 305 28.50 7.32 33.82
N GLN A 306 27.41 6.57 33.56
CA GLN A 306 27.46 5.25 32.94
C GLN A 306 26.84 5.24 31.54
N TRP A 307 25.88 6.11 31.29
CA TRP A 307 25.07 6.14 30.08
C TRP A 307 25.14 7.50 29.42
N GLN A 308 25.16 7.51 28.09
CA GLN A 308 25.06 8.71 27.29
C GLN A 308 24.23 8.40 26.05
N GLY A 309 23.90 9.42 25.28
CA GLY A 309 23.09 9.21 24.10
C GLY A 309 22.83 10.47 23.32
N PHE A 310 22.11 10.32 22.21
CA PHE A 310 21.65 11.45 21.42
C PHE A 310 20.12 11.43 21.30
N ALA A 311 19.58 12.61 21.02
CA ALA A 311 18.21 12.79 20.62
C ALA A 311 18.13 13.68 19.38
N PHE A 312 17.06 13.52 18.60
CA PHE A 312 16.73 14.38 17.46
C PHE A 312 15.22 14.54 17.35
N GLY A 313 14.78 15.62 16.71
CA GLY A 313 13.37 15.90 16.48
C GLY A 313 13.12 16.60 15.16
N MET A 314 12.20 16.06 14.36
CA MET A 314 11.84 16.60 13.05
C MET A 314 10.32 16.59 12.84
N GLY A 315 9.85 17.54 12.02
CA GLY A 315 8.43 17.61 11.62
C GLY A 315 8.13 16.62 10.50
N ILE A 316 7.20 15.70 10.74
CA ILE A 316 6.73 14.71 9.75
C ILE A 316 6.08 15.43 8.57
N ASP A 317 5.25 16.45 8.85
CA ASP A 317 4.56 17.21 7.82
C ASP A 317 5.58 17.95 6.92
N ARG A 318 6.64 18.51 7.51
CA ARG A 318 7.69 19.25 6.77
C ARG A 318 8.50 18.34 5.84
N ILE A 319 8.95 17.18 6.32
CA ILE A 319 9.67 16.23 5.45
C ILE A 319 8.74 15.61 4.38
N GLY A 320 7.44 15.49 4.67
CA GLY A 320 6.43 15.13 3.68
C GLY A 320 6.25 16.18 2.60
N MET A 321 6.19 17.47 2.98
CA MET A 321 6.15 18.59 2.03
C MET A 321 7.35 18.60 1.11
N LEU A 322 8.56 18.39 1.66
CA LEU A 322 9.79 18.36 0.88
C LEU A 322 9.84 17.19 -0.10
N LYS A 323 9.44 15.99 0.34
CA LYS A 323 9.49 14.78 -0.50
C LYS A 323 8.45 14.82 -1.63
N TYR A 324 7.25 15.31 -1.35
CA TYR A 324 6.12 15.27 -2.30
C TYR A 324 5.81 16.63 -2.96
N GLY A 325 6.61 17.66 -2.70
CA GLY A 325 6.44 18.99 -3.29
C GLY A 325 5.14 19.69 -2.87
N ILE A 326 4.67 19.46 -1.64
CA ILE A 326 3.42 20.05 -1.14
C ILE A 326 3.72 21.49 -0.68
N PRO A 327 3.06 22.53 -1.26
CA PRO A 327 3.46 23.92 -1.05
C PRO A 327 2.90 24.57 0.23
N ASP A 328 1.84 24.02 0.83
CA ASP A 328 1.13 24.65 1.95
C ASP A 328 0.79 23.60 3.02
N LEU A 329 1.24 23.85 4.26
CA LEU A 329 1.04 22.95 5.38
C LEU A 329 -0.44 22.87 5.81
N ARG A 330 -1.22 23.93 5.58
CA ARG A 330 -2.63 23.97 6.01
C ARG A 330 -3.49 22.96 5.27
N ALA A 331 -3.12 22.65 4.02
CA ALA A 331 -3.84 21.71 3.17
C ALA A 331 -3.93 20.29 3.76
N PHE A 332 -3.01 19.90 4.64
CA PHE A 332 -3.06 18.62 5.35
C PHE A 332 -4.26 18.52 6.31
N PHE A 333 -4.82 19.64 6.76
CA PHE A 333 -5.87 19.68 7.78
C PHE A 333 -7.24 20.11 7.22
N ASP A 334 -7.28 20.71 6.03
CA ASP A 334 -8.51 21.18 5.37
C ASP A 334 -9.46 20.05 4.93
N SER A 335 -8.99 18.81 4.90
CA SER A 335 -9.77 17.63 4.50
C SER A 335 -10.38 17.72 3.07
N ASP A 336 -9.68 18.38 2.14
CA ASP A 336 -10.11 18.46 0.73
C ASP A 336 -9.91 17.11 0.01
N LEU A 337 -11.01 16.49 -0.42
CA LEU A 337 -10.98 15.21 -1.13
C LEU A 337 -10.20 15.25 -2.46
N ARG A 338 -10.11 16.41 -3.13
CA ARG A 338 -9.33 16.56 -4.37
C ARG A 338 -7.84 16.51 -4.05
N TRP A 339 -7.43 17.18 -2.97
CA TRP A 339 -6.06 17.14 -2.47
C TRP A 339 -5.68 15.72 -2.03
N LEU A 340 -6.56 15.04 -1.28
CA LEU A 340 -6.35 13.64 -0.87
C LEU A 340 -6.34 12.64 -2.03
N ARG A 341 -6.97 12.94 -3.17
CA ARG A 341 -6.86 12.11 -4.37
C ARG A 341 -5.58 12.37 -5.16
N HIS A 342 -5.02 13.57 -5.05
CA HIS A 342 -3.80 13.95 -5.75
C HIS A 342 -2.54 13.53 -4.99
N TYR A 343 -2.51 13.77 -3.68
CA TYR A 343 -1.37 13.46 -2.82
C TYR A 343 -1.54 12.20 -1.99
N GLY A 344 -2.77 11.68 -1.83
CA GLY A 344 -3.00 10.49 -1.03
C GLY A 344 -2.51 9.21 -1.73
N PHE A 345 -2.14 8.23 -0.91
CA PHE A 345 -1.47 7.02 -1.36
C PHE A 345 -2.44 5.85 -1.51
N SER A 346 -2.09 4.89 -2.36
CA SER A 346 -2.79 3.62 -2.42
C SER A 346 -2.54 2.82 -1.15
N ALA A 347 -3.54 2.08 -0.67
CA ALA A 347 -3.36 1.15 0.45
C ALA A 347 -2.36 0.00 0.14
N LEU A 348 -1.98 -0.16 -1.13
CA LEU A 348 -0.98 -1.13 -1.57
C LEU A 348 0.44 -0.54 -1.66
N GLU A 349 0.58 0.78 -1.58
CA GLU A 349 1.88 1.48 -1.57
C GLU A 349 2.42 1.51 -0.14
N VAL A 350 2.63 0.35 0.46
CA VAL A 350 3.16 0.25 1.81
C VAL A 350 4.65 0.60 1.78
N PRO A 351 5.10 1.60 2.56
CA PRO A 351 6.51 1.96 2.60
C PRO A 351 7.25 0.85 3.34
N THR A 352 8.01 0.05 2.61
CA THR A 352 8.86 -0.99 3.19
C THR A 352 10.26 -0.87 2.62
N VAL A 353 11.26 -1.09 3.47
CA VAL A 353 12.68 -1.05 3.09
C VAL A 353 12.99 -2.03 1.93
N HIS A 354 12.22 -3.13 1.84
CA HIS A 354 12.37 -4.16 0.80
C HIS A 354 11.67 -3.84 -0.53
N ALA A 355 10.66 -2.97 -0.54
CA ALA A 355 9.96 -2.59 -1.77
C ALA A 355 10.75 -1.61 -2.64
N GLY A 356 11.89 -1.10 -2.13
CA GLY A 356 12.65 -0.02 -2.76
C GLY A 356 11.89 1.29 -2.62
N MET A 357 12.13 1.98 -1.50
CA MET A 357 11.49 3.26 -1.14
C MET A 357 11.51 4.28 -2.27
#